data_AF-A0A2D5URC6-F1
#
_entry.id   AF-A0A2D5URC6-F1
#
_cell.length_a   1.000
_cell.length_b   1.000
_cell.length_c   1.000
_cell.angle_alpha   90.00
_cell.angle_beta   90.00
_cell.angle_gamma   90.00
#
_symmetry.space_group_name_H-M   'P 1'
#
loop_
_entity.id
_entity.type
_entity.pdbx_description
1 polymer ?
#
loop_
_entity_poly.entity_id
_entity_poly.type
_entity_poly.pdbx_seq_one_letter_code
_entity_poly.pdbx_strand_id
1 'polypeptide(L)'
;MPYIAELEKAGIPTVTVDFADQDEMVKQEALSQGIPNVRFMHASRILPGPEDVEIFIEPMLEELTRPLTEKEKESGRWEPPQQRILFEGTLDEAEAFYQQTKDIPSPVEAPLSVYTDGLPIRVPTEERVREMLTGTSHAPDELLTLHSERLGIRGQRRQGDAVLFQPMNWKATVEKVATIAVMAGCKPEHLPLVLAIAESGCPIGTTNFPSQVMCVSGPIAKEIKMNTGCGHLGPGSPVNGPIGRTYQLMAINLSGATPGVNRMSSHGSPLNNGGVCFAENTDGLPSAWRGLNEESGFRKDESVVMVMSGIGNHGGMLGHQFSPGGYRATQKSGHGGIARRLDVKGQPGPHNWLEYLFPALWSTMEGGWILIMVPEMAQHLNDIGFKSKDEVYEWIYRKSFEPVKNYKNRSWPDLTTNGWMGIEKTSGKHWKELPEDYLVPVVSEPTESCIIVAGGQEEACVQLSGGRFNAPVFSIDAWR
;
A
#
# COMPACT_ATOMS: atom_id res chain seq x y z
N MET A 1 0.53 8.44 17.03
CA MET A 1 0.75 8.65 18.47
C MET A 1 1.60 7.61 19.23
N PRO A 2 2.44 6.75 18.63
CA PRO A 2 3.21 5.76 19.42
C PRO A 2 4.06 6.37 20.55
N TYR A 3 4.80 7.45 20.25
CA TYR A 3 5.64 8.13 21.24
C TYR A 3 4.86 8.74 22.40
N ILE A 4 3.68 9.34 22.11
CA ILE A 4 2.78 9.89 23.13
C ILE A 4 2.33 8.77 24.08
N ALA A 5 1.97 7.61 23.55
CA ALA A 5 1.59 6.46 24.36
C ALA A 5 2.73 5.89 25.20
N GLU A 6 3.98 5.97 24.73
CA GLU A 6 5.16 5.61 25.54
C GLU A 6 5.34 6.55 26.74
N LEU A 7 5.18 7.86 26.53
CA LEU A 7 5.25 8.86 27.60
C LEU A 7 4.15 8.64 28.65
N GLU A 8 2.91 8.46 28.21
CA GLU A 8 1.77 8.20 29.11
C GLU A 8 1.97 6.93 29.93
N LYS A 9 2.45 5.85 29.31
CA LYS A 9 2.77 4.58 30.01
C LYS A 9 3.94 4.72 30.98
N ALA A 10 4.85 5.66 30.74
CA ALA A 10 5.93 6.02 31.66
C ALA A 10 5.45 6.95 32.80
N GLY A 11 4.16 7.32 32.84
CA GLY A 11 3.58 8.21 33.83
C GLY A 11 3.90 9.69 33.58
N ILE A 12 4.28 10.05 32.35
CA ILE A 12 4.51 11.43 31.91
C ILE A 12 3.24 11.90 31.19
N PRO A 13 2.45 12.80 31.79
CA PRO A 13 1.22 13.29 31.16
C PRO A 13 1.51 14.03 29.86
N THR A 14 0.67 13.80 28.87
CA THR A 14 0.71 14.47 27.58
C THR A 14 -0.65 15.09 27.28
N VAL A 15 -0.65 16.07 26.38
CA VAL A 15 -1.88 16.63 25.80
C VAL A 15 -1.67 16.69 24.29
N THR A 16 -2.50 15.97 23.54
CA THR A 16 -2.44 15.98 22.08
C THR A 16 -3.20 17.19 21.56
N VAL A 17 -2.57 18.01 20.73
CA VAL A 17 -3.27 19.11 20.03
C VAL A 17 -3.58 18.64 18.62
N ASP A 18 -4.86 18.61 18.25
CA ASP A 18 -5.33 18.20 16.92
C ASP A 18 -6.51 19.08 16.48
N PHE A 19 -7.11 18.81 15.33
CA PHE A 19 -8.32 19.51 14.88
C PHE A 19 -9.59 18.83 15.40
N ALA A 20 -10.64 19.62 15.64
CA ALA A 20 -11.91 19.11 16.15
C ALA A 20 -12.60 18.08 15.24
N ASP A 21 -12.30 18.10 13.94
CA ASP A 21 -12.78 17.10 12.97
C ASP A 21 -11.97 15.79 12.98
N GLN A 22 -10.96 15.66 13.86
CA GLN A 22 -10.11 14.47 14.01
C GLN A 22 -10.28 13.75 15.36
N ASP A 23 -11.25 14.15 16.19
CA ASP A 23 -11.48 13.57 17.53
C ASP A 23 -11.53 12.04 17.56
N GLU A 24 -12.31 11.44 16.66
CA GLU A 24 -12.43 9.99 16.60
C GLU A 24 -11.13 9.33 16.17
N MET A 25 -10.32 9.98 15.31
CA MET A 25 -9.00 9.46 14.94
C MET A 25 -8.08 9.41 16.17
N VAL A 26 -8.03 10.49 16.95
CA VAL A 26 -7.23 10.56 18.17
C VAL A 26 -7.69 9.48 19.14
N LYS A 27 -9.00 9.36 19.41
CA LYS A 27 -9.52 8.33 20.32
C LYS A 27 -9.19 6.91 19.86
N GLN A 28 -9.39 6.60 18.57
CA GLN A 28 -9.16 5.24 18.04
C GLN A 28 -7.67 4.87 18.01
N GLU A 29 -6.80 5.80 17.63
CA GLU A 29 -5.35 5.59 17.68
C GLU A 29 -4.88 5.47 19.14
N ALA A 30 -5.38 6.28 20.07
CA ALA A 30 -5.04 6.16 21.48
C ALA A 30 -5.49 4.81 22.05
N LEU A 31 -6.71 4.39 21.72
CA LEU A 31 -7.27 3.09 22.08
C LEU A 31 -6.42 1.93 21.52
N SER A 32 -5.96 2.04 20.26
CA SER A 32 -5.11 1.03 19.63
C SER A 32 -3.75 0.91 20.30
N GLN A 33 -3.25 2.00 20.90
CA GLN A 33 -2.01 2.05 21.67
C GLN A 33 -2.19 1.71 23.16
N GLY A 34 -3.43 1.52 23.63
CA GLY A 34 -3.75 1.13 25.00
C GLY A 34 -3.84 2.28 26.01
N ILE A 35 -4.10 3.50 25.53
CA ILE A 35 -4.34 4.72 26.32
C ILE A 35 -5.74 5.29 25.99
N PRO A 36 -6.83 4.60 26.38
CA PRO A 36 -8.18 4.86 25.87
C PRO A 36 -8.71 6.27 26.11
N ASN A 37 -8.25 6.94 27.17
CA ASN A 37 -8.72 8.25 27.59
C ASN A 37 -7.57 9.28 27.57
N VAL A 38 -6.83 9.35 26.46
CA VAL A 38 -5.77 10.35 26.27
C VAL A 38 -6.36 11.76 26.33
N ARG A 39 -5.62 12.71 26.92
CA ARG A 39 -5.97 14.13 26.87
C ARG A 39 -5.68 14.66 25.47
N PHE A 40 -6.65 15.37 24.90
CA PHE A 40 -6.45 16.11 23.68
C PHE A 40 -7.29 17.38 23.66
N MET A 41 -6.85 18.33 22.85
CA MET A 41 -7.47 19.64 22.70
C MET A 41 -7.39 20.10 21.24
N HIS A 42 -8.12 21.17 20.93
CA HIS A 42 -8.27 21.62 19.55
C HIS A 42 -7.43 22.85 19.22
N ALA A 43 -6.62 22.74 18.16
CA ALA A 43 -6.08 23.89 17.45
C ALA A 43 -7.10 24.43 16.44
N SER A 44 -7.00 25.71 16.11
CA SER A 44 -7.82 26.31 15.07
C SER A 44 -7.38 25.84 13.69
N ARG A 45 -8.36 25.46 12.87
CA ARG A 45 -8.12 25.10 11.47
C ARG A 45 -7.95 26.31 10.55
N ILE A 46 -8.27 27.51 11.04
CA ILE A 46 -8.38 28.73 10.23
C ILE A 46 -7.48 29.87 10.70
N LEU A 47 -7.06 29.84 11.97
CA LEU A 47 -6.20 30.89 12.51
C LEU A 47 -4.72 30.54 12.24
N PRO A 48 -3.88 31.53 11.93
CA PRO A 48 -2.45 31.33 11.88
C PRO A 48 -1.91 31.05 13.29
N GLY A 49 -0.84 30.26 13.38
CA GLY A 49 -0.25 29.82 14.66
C GLY A 49 -0.08 30.93 15.71
N PRO A 50 0.49 32.12 15.38
CA PRO A 50 0.65 33.19 16.36
C PRO A 50 -0.65 33.70 16.99
N GLU A 51 -1.78 33.64 16.28
CA GLU A 51 -3.10 34.01 16.80
C GLU A 51 -3.73 32.87 17.60
N ASP A 52 -3.50 31.63 17.18
CA ASP A 52 -4.02 30.43 17.82
C ASP A 52 -3.35 30.15 19.18
N VAL A 53 -2.06 30.52 19.33
CA VAL A 53 -1.28 30.37 20.58
C VAL A 53 -2.00 30.93 21.80
N GLU A 54 -2.58 32.12 21.69
CA GLU A 54 -3.32 32.78 22.78
C GLU A 54 -4.60 32.01 23.17
N ILE A 55 -5.13 31.19 22.26
CA ILE A 55 -6.37 30.43 22.46
C ILE A 55 -6.06 29.09 23.16
N PHE A 56 -4.92 28.45 22.85
CA PHE A 56 -4.67 27.09 23.29
C PHE A 56 -3.57 26.95 24.37
N ILE A 57 -2.66 27.91 24.55
CA ILE A 57 -1.56 27.74 25.54
C ILE A 57 -2.07 27.64 26.99
N GLU A 58 -2.93 28.54 27.44
CA GLU A 58 -3.43 28.49 28.83
C GLU A 58 -4.21 27.19 29.10
N PRO A 59 -5.19 26.79 28.25
CA PRO A 59 -5.87 25.50 28.42
C PRO A 59 -4.93 24.30 28.35
N MET A 60 -3.92 24.32 27.47
CA MET A 60 -2.93 23.24 27.38
C MET A 60 -2.13 23.09 28.68
N LEU A 61 -1.69 24.21 29.27
CA LEU A 61 -0.95 24.19 30.54
C LEU A 61 -1.83 23.71 31.70
N GLU A 62 -3.09 24.08 31.73
CA GLU A 62 -4.06 23.56 32.70
C GLU A 62 -4.23 22.04 32.55
N GLU A 63 -4.45 21.57 31.31
CA GLU A 63 -4.58 20.15 30.99
C GLU A 63 -3.32 19.35 31.30
N LEU A 64 -2.12 19.92 31.14
CA LEU A 64 -0.87 19.26 31.50
C LEU A 64 -0.64 19.18 33.02
N THR A 65 -1.13 20.15 33.79
CA THR A 65 -0.80 20.29 35.21
C THR A 65 -1.88 19.72 36.14
N ARG A 66 -3.13 19.61 35.70
CA ARG A 66 -4.19 19.03 36.53
C ARG A 66 -3.98 17.52 36.76
N PRO A 67 -4.30 17.00 37.95
CA PRO A 67 -4.23 15.56 38.22
C PRO A 67 -5.05 14.73 37.22
N LEU A 68 -4.56 13.52 36.91
CA LEU A 68 -5.32 12.54 36.12
C LEU A 68 -6.59 12.12 36.85
N THR A 69 -7.70 12.12 36.14
CA THR A 69 -8.96 11.50 36.57
C THR A 69 -8.82 9.98 36.58
N GLU A 70 -9.72 9.27 37.25
CA GLU A 70 -9.71 7.79 37.26
C GLU A 70 -9.86 7.21 35.85
N LYS A 71 -10.63 7.85 34.96
CA LYS A 71 -10.75 7.44 33.56
C LYS A 71 -9.45 7.63 32.78
N GLU A 72 -8.76 8.76 32.96
CA GLU A 72 -7.48 9.03 32.29
C GLU A 72 -6.36 8.07 32.75
N LYS A 73 -6.51 7.46 33.93
CA LYS A 73 -5.60 6.41 34.41
C LYS A 73 -5.91 5.02 33.84
N GLU A 74 -7.06 4.85 33.19
CA GLU A 74 -7.39 3.58 32.54
C GLU A 74 -6.34 3.27 31.47
N SER A 75 -5.89 2.03 31.47
CA SER A 75 -4.93 1.53 30.50
C SER A 75 -5.38 0.16 30.02
N GLY A 76 -4.87 -0.22 28.85
CA GLY A 76 -5.22 -1.47 28.22
C GLY A 76 -5.76 -1.26 26.83
N ARG A 77 -5.44 -2.22 25.97
CA ARG A 77 -5.84 -2.19 24.59
C ARG A 77 -7.23 -2.80 24.45
N TRP A 78 -8.11 -2.10 23.74
CA TRP A 78 -9.41 -2.67 23.41
C TRP A 78 -9.30 -3.59 22.20
N GLU A 79 -9.82 -4.81 22.37
CA GLU A 79 -10.05 -5.76 21.29
C GLU A 79 -11.53 -6.15 21.30
N PRO A 80 -12.17 -6.30 20.12
CA PRO A 80 -13.56 -6.70 20.04
C PRO A 80 -13.73 -8.12 20.59
N PRO A 81 -14.96 -8.50 21.01
CA PRO A 81 -15.26 -9.87 21.40
C PRO A 81 -14.83 -10.88 20.33
N GLN A 82 -14.13 -11.93 20.74
CA GLN A 82 -13.55 -12.95 19.85
C GLN A 82 -14.47 -14.16 19.70
N GLN A 83 -15.76 -13.91 19.45
CA GLN A 83 -16.74 -14.97 19.25
C GLN A 83 -16.44 -15.71 17.93
N ARG A 84 -16.39 -17.04 17.98
CA ARG A 84 -16.18 -17.88 16.80
C ARG A 84 -17.41 -17.87 15.86
N ILE A 85 -18.61 -17.89 16.43
CA ILE A 85 -19.89 -17.85 15.70
C ILE A 85 -20.58 -16.52 16.01
N LEU A 86 -20.87 -15.74 14.96
CA LEU A 86 -21.51 -14.42 15.07
C LEU A 86 -23.04 -14.48 14.90
N PHE A 87 -23.54 -15.52 14.24
CA PHE A 87 -24.95 -15.68 13.90
C PHE A 87 -25.31 -17.16 13.74
N GLU A 88 -26.48 -17.54 14.25
CA GLU A 88 -27.09 -18.86 14.06
C GLU A 88 -28.49 -18.68 13.47
N GLY A 89 -28.79 -19.36 12.37
CA GLY A 89 -30.06 -19.26 11.66
C GLY A 89 -29.99 -19.85 10.26
N THR A 90 -30.96 -19.49 9.42
CA THR A 90 -30.99 -19.86 8.00
C THR A 90 -29.97 -19.04 7.19
N LEU A 91 -29.67 -19.50 5.97
CA LEU A 91 -28.78 -18.75 5.07
C LEU A 91 -29.32 -17.36 4.72
N ASP A 92 -30.62 -17.22 4.51
CA ASP A 92 -31.25 -15.93 4.16
C ASP A 92 -31.17 -14.95 5.34
N GLU A 93 -31.40 -15.42 6.56
CA GLU A 93 -31.24 -14.60 7.77
C GLU A 93 -29.77 -14.23 8.01
N ALA A 94 -28.83 -15.14 7.73
CA ALA A 94 -27.40 -14.84 7.80
C ALA A 94 -27.00 -13.81 6.75
N GLU A 95 -27.55 -13.90 5.54
CA GLU A 95 -27.31 -12.93 4.47
C GLU A 95 -27.81 -11.55 4.88
N ALA A 96 -29.01 -11.45 5.48
CA ALA A 96 -29.51 -10.21 6.08
C ALA A 96 -28.62 -9.70 7.23
N PHE A 97 -28.11 -10.59 8.09
CA PHE A 97 -27.20 -10.25 9.18
C PHE A 97 -25.91 -9.59 8.66
N TYR A 98 -25.29 -10.14 7.61
CA TYR A 98 -24.05 -9.55 7.07
C TYR A 98 -24.27 -8.23 6.32
N GLN A 99 -25.52 -7.89 5.94
CA GLN A 99 -25.88 -6.61 5.30
C GLN A 99 -26.17 -5.48 6.29
N GLN A 100 -25.97 -5.69 7.60
CA GLN A 100 -26.13 -4.64 8.60
C GLN A 100 -25.28 -3.40 8.28
N THR A 101 -25.86 -2.24 8.54
CA THR A 101 -25.19 -0.94 8.44
C THR A 101 -25.10 -0.27 9.80
N LYS A 102 -24.17 0.67 9.93
CA LYS A 102 -24.04 1.58 11.07
C LYS A 102 -23.96 3.01 10.56
N ASP A 103 -24.67 3.92 11.20
CA ASP A 103 -24.58 5.35 10.91
C ASP A 103 -23.21 5.88 11.37
N ILE A 104 -22.48 6.51 10.44
CA ILE A 104 -21.22 7.17 10.74
C ILE A 104 -21.46 8.68 10.79
N PRO A 105 -21.07 9.36 11.90
CA PRO A 105 -21.20 10.80 12.01
C PRO A 105 -20.25 11.53 11.04
N SER A 106 -20.19 12.86 11.15
CA SER A 106 -19.18 13.66 10.45
C SER A 106 -17.77 13.07 10.65
N PRO A 107 -16.94 12.97 9.59
CA PRO A 107 -17.11 13.61 8.28
C PRO A 107 -17.85 12.77 7.21
N VAL A 108 -18.44 11.62 7.56
CA VAL A 108 -19.11 10.74 6.58
C VAL A 108 -20.59 11.04 6.43
N GLU A 109 -21.29 11.25 7.54
CA GLU A 109 -22.75 11.58 7.58
C GLU A 109 -23.63 10.59 6.78
N ALA A 110 -23.30 9.30 6.82
CA ALA A 110 -24.01 8.25 6.09
C ALA A 110 -23.88 6.88 6.76
N PRO A 111 -24.82 5.95 6.51
CA PRO A 111 -24.68 4.57 6.92
C PRO A 111 -23.60 3.85 6.10
N LEU A 112 -22.71 3.13 6.78
CA LEU A 112 -21.74 2.23 6.17
C LEU A 112 -21.99 0.79 6.60
N SER A 113 -21.66 -0.17 5.73
CA SER A 113 -21.73 -1.60 6.05
C SER A 113 -20.83 -1.96 7.24
N VAL A 114 -21.32 -2.87 8.09
CA VAL A 114 -20.58 -3.32 9.29
C VAL A 114 -19.54 -4.37 8.94
N TYR A 115 -19.90 -5.36 8.11
CA TYR A 115 -19.08 -6.54 7.84
C TYR A 115 -18.57 -6.64 6.39
N THR A 116 -19.14 -5.86 5.47
CA THR A 116 -18.85 -5.94 4.03
C THR A 116 -18.30 -4.62 3.50
N ASP A 117 -17.77 -4.68 2.30
CA ASP A 117 -17.32 -3.55 1.48
C ASP A 117 -18.50 -2.86 0.73
N GLY A 118 -19.73 -3.01 1.22
CA GLY A 118 -20.94 -2.54 0.54
C GLY A 118 -21.43 -3.45 -0.59
N LEU A 119 -20.72 -4.55 -0.88
CA LEU A 119 -21.12 -5.56 -1.85
C LEU A 119 -21.59 -6.85 -1.15
N PRO A 120 -22.44 -7.67 -1.80
CA PRO A 120 -22.81 -8.99 -1.29
C PRO A 120 -21.60 -9.89 -1.03
N ILE A 121 -21.67 -10.72 0.02
CA ILE A 121 -20.62 -11.70 0.35
C ILE A 121 -21.16 -13.11 0.22
N ARG A 122 -20.26 -14.10 0.07
CA ARG A 122 -20.63 -15.51 0.27
C ARG A 122 -20.62 -15.80 1.77
N VAL A 123 -21.79 -16.05 2.35
CA VAL A 123 -21.95 -16.30 3.80
C VAL A 123 -20.95 -17.36 4.30
N PRO A 124 -20.07 -17.05 5.27
CA PRO A 124 -19.03 -17.97 5.72
C PRO A 124 -19.55 -18.96 6.78
N THR A 125 -20.33 -19.94 6.34
CA THR A 125 -20.78 -21.04 7.21
C THR A 125 -19.60 -21.90 7.67
N GLU A 126 -19.72 -22.59 8.81
CA GLU A 126 -18.68 -23.49 9.32
C GLU A 126 -18.23 -24.53 8.28
N GLU A 127 -19.17 -25.05 7.48
CA GLU A 127 -18.87 -25.98 6.37
C GLU A 127 -17.94 -25.36 5.33
N ARG A 128 -18.26 -24.13 4.90
CA ARG A 128 -17.51 -23.40 3.87
C ARG A 128 -16.12 -22.99 4.38
N VAL A 129 -16.02 -22.63 5.66
CA VAL A 129 -14.73 -22.29 6.28
C VAL A 129 -13.86 -23.53 6.42
N ARG A 130 -14.43 -24.68 6.81
CA ARG A 130 -13.69 -25.95 6.86
C ARG A 130 -13.21 -26.41 5.49
N GLU A 131 -14.04 -26.26 4.46
CA GLU A 131 -13.64 -26.49 3.06
C GLU A 131 -12.49 -25.57 2.67
N MET A 132 -12.59 -24.27 2.96
CA MET A 132 -11.54 -23.29 2.67
C MET A 132 -10.20 -23.66 3.33
N LEU A 133 -10.24 -24.09 4.59
CA LEU A 133 -9.06 -24.50 5.37
C LEU A 133 -8.29 -25.70 4.77
N THR A 134 -8.89 -26.47 3.86
CA THR A 134 -8.16 -27.53 3.14
C THR A 134 -7.07 -26.99 2.19
N GLY A 135 -7.08 -25.68 1.93
CA GLY A 135 -6.11 -24.99 1.09
C GLY A 135 -4.74 -24.74 1.74
N THR A 136 -4.56 -25.06 3.03
CA THR A 136 -3.31 -24.82 3.76
C THR A 136 -3.02 -25.98 4.72
N SER A 137 -1.74 -26.21 5.04
CA SER A 137 -1.33 -27.15 6.09
C SER A 137 -1.35 -26.55 7.50
N HIS A 138 -1.52 -25.24 7.62
CA HIS A 138 -1.52 -24.50 8.89
C HIS A 138 -2.76 -24.77 9.75
N ALA A 139 -2.59 -24.73 11.07
CA ALA A 139 -3.68 -25.03 12.00
C ALA A 139 -4.71 -23.89 12.03
N PRO A 140 -6.03 -24.16 12.10
CA PRO A 140 -7.06 -23.12 12.09
C PRO A 140 -6.93 -22.08 13.21
N ASP A 141 -6.50 -22.50 14.39
CA ASP A 141 -6.28 -21.67 15.58
C ASP A 141 -4.89 -21.02 15.63
N GLU A 142 -4.02 -21.31 14.66
CA GLU A 142 -2.71 -20.70 14.54
C GLU A 142 -2.83 -19.18 14.38
N LEU A 143 -2.12 -18.45 15.25
CA LEU A 143 -2.00 -17.01 15.16
C LEU A 143 -1.11 -16.64 13.98
N LEU A 144 -1.52 -15.67 13.16
CA LEU A 144 -0.66 -15.17 12.09
C LEU A 144 0.59 -14.50 12.65
N THR A 145 1.75 -14.96 12.15
CA THR A 145 3.07 -14.40 12.47
C THR A 145 3.84 -14.09 11.20
N LEU A 146 4.87 -13.24 11.31
CA LEU A 146 5.75 -12.92 10.19
C LEU A 146 6.69 -14.08 9.89
N HIS A 147 6.81 -14.45 8.62
CA HIS A 147 7.73 -15.50 8.16
C HIS A 147 9.14 -14.98 7.87
N SER A 148 9.35 -13.67 7.87
CA SER A 148 10.66 -13.05 7.65
C SER A 148 10.78 -11.71 8.33
N GLU A 149 12.02 -11.28 8.56
CA GLU A 149 12.31 -9.95 9.09
C GLU A 149 11.87 -8.84 8.13
N ARG A 150 11.43 -7.72 8.71
CA ARG A 150 10.95 -6.56 7.97
C ARG A 150 11.45 -5.29 8.61
N LEU A 151 11.95 -4.37 7.79
CA LEU A 151 12.13 -2.98 8.19
C LEU A 151 10.94 -2.18 7.66
N GLY A 152 10.20 -1.54 8.56
CA GLY A 152 9.11 -0.64 8.20
C GLY A 152 9.35 0.76 8.76
N ILE A 153 8.47 1.70 8.40
CA ILE A 153 8.50 3.09 8.91
C ILE A 153 8.42 3.13 10.45
N ARG A 154 7.79 2.12 11.07
CA ARG A 154 7.66 1.98 12.53
C ARG A 154 8.76 1.11 13.18
N GLY A 155 9.86 0.88 12.47
CA GLY A 155 11.01 0.11 12.96
C GLY A 155 11.07 -1.33 12.44
N GLN A 156 11.99 -2.10 13.01
CA GLN A 156 12.23 -3.49 12.64
C GLN A 156 11.20 -4.42 13.29
N ARG A 157 10.60 -5.30 12.50
CA ARG A 157 9.75 -6.41 12.94
C ARG A 157 10.48 -7.72 12.63
N ARG A 158 10.43 -8.66 13.55
CA ARG A 158 11.18 -9.91 13.49
C ARG A 158 10.30 -11.04 13.00
N GLN A 159 10.94 -12.07 12.44
CA GLN A 159 10.28 -13.33 12.18
C GLN A 159 9.65 -13.90 13.46
N GLY A 160 8.44 -14.43 13.37
CA GLY A 160 7.66 -14.93 14.50
C GLY A 160 6.88 -13.87 15.28
N ASP A 161 7.11 -12.58 15.03
CA ASP A 161 6.27 -11.53 15.62
C ASP A 161 4.84 -11.66 15.09
N ALA A 162 3.85 -11.44 15.97
CA ALA A 162 2.44 -11.46 15.57
C ALA A 162 2.15 -10.41 14.48
N VAL A 163 1.29 -10.77 13.54
CA VAL A 163 0.75 -9.83 12.55
C VAL A 163 -0.28 -8.94 13.25
N LEU A 164 -0.08 -7.62 13.11
CA LEU A 164 -0.96 -6.60 13.67
C LEU A 164 -1.69 -5.90 12.53
N PHE A 165 -3.01 -6.09 12.45
CA PHE A 165 -3.86 -5.51 11.43
C PHE A 165 -4.17 -4.04 11.75
N GLN A 166 -3.73 -3.12 10.88
CA GLN A 166 -3.95 -1.67 11.07
C GLN A 166 -5.35 -1.26 10.62
N PRO A 167 -6.06 -0.36 11.34
CA PRO A 167 -5.50 0.60 12.30
C PRO A 167 -5.54 0.15 13.77
N MET A 168 -6.40 -0.80 14.14
CA MET A 168 -6.58 -1.14 15.57
C MET A 168 -5.52 -2.08 16.13
N ASN A 169 -4.55 -2.50 15.31
CA ASN A 169 -3.46 -3.45 15.60
C ASN A 169 -3.93 -4.89 15.92
N TRP A 170 -5.18 -5.27 15.61
CA TRP A 170 -5.76 -6.54 16.08
C TRP A 170 -5.01 -7.75 15.52
N LYS A 171 -5.24 -8.90 16.16
CA LYS A 171 -4.63 -10.17 15.82
C LYS A 171 -5.66 -11.10 15.18
N ALA A 172 -5.21 -11.88 14.20
CA ALA A 172 -6.06 -12.84 13.50
C ALA A 172 -5.41 -14.22 13.45
N THR A 173 -6.24 -15.25 13.44
CA THR A 173 -5.83 -16.64 13.21
C THR A 173 -6.05 -17.03 11.75
N VAL A 174 -5.52 -18.18 11.35
CA VAL A 174 -5.74 -18.78 10.02
C VAL A 174 -7.24 -18.95 9.72
N GLU A 175 -8.05 -19.45 10.68
CA GLU A 175 -9.51 -19.60 10.51
C GLU A 175 -10.22 -18.28 10.20
N LYS A 176 -9.78 -17.17 10.81
CA LYS A 176 -10.35 -15.85 10.51
C LYS A 176 -10.02 -15.37 9.10
N VAL A 177 -8.80 -15.64 8.62
CA VAL A 177 -8.45 -15.29 7.23
C VAL A 177 -9.19 -16.19 6.24
N ALA A 178 -9.32 -17.49 6.54
CA ALA A 178 -10.14 -18.41 5.75
C ALA A 178 -11.61 -17.95 5.69
N THR A 179 -12.15 -17.43 6.79
CA THR A 179 -13.49 -16.83 6.85
C THR A 179 -13.61 -15.66 5.85
N ILE A 180 -12.63 -14.76 5.81
CA ILE A 180 -12.60 -13.65 4.84
C ILE A 180 -12.45 -14.15 3.40
N ALA A 181 -11.61 -15.16 3.16
CA ALA A 181 -11.47 -15.78 1.85
C ALA A 181 -12.81 -16.34 1.36
N VAL A 182 -13.59 -16.99 2.23
CA VAL A 182 -14.95 -17.44 1.92
C VAL A 182 -15.84 -16.26 1.58
N MET A 183 -15.88 -15.21 2.41
CA MET A 183 -16.71 -14.02 2.17
C MET A 183 -16.44 -13.38 0.80
N ALA A 184 -15.17 -13.33 0.40
CA ALA A 184 -14.73 -12.80 -0.88
C ALA A 184 -15.09 -13.68 -2.09
N GLY A 185 -15.49 -14.94 -1.87
CA GLY A 185 -15.74 -15.92 -2.92
C GLY A 185 -14.48 -16.60 -3.45
N CYS A 186 -13.41 -16.66 -2.66
CA CYS A 186 -12.22 -17.44 -2.99
C CYS A 186 -12.51 -18.95 -2.95
N LYS A 187 -11.55 -19.73 -3.46
CA LYS A 187 -11.52 -21.19 -3.37
C LYS A 187 -10.36 -21.63 -2.47
N PRO A 188 -10.35 -22.88 -1.97
CA PRO A 188 -9.27 -23.39 -1.12
C PRO A 188 -7.88 -23.20 -1.72
N GLU A 189 -7.71 -23.44 -3.02
CA GLU A 189 -6.42 -23.25 -3.71
C GLU A 189 -5.90 -21.80 -3.71
N HIS A 190 -6.73 -20.82 -3.37
CA HIS A 190 -6.32 -19.42 -3.22
C HIS A 190 -5.84 -19.09 -1.79
N LEU A 191 -6.16 -19.91 -0.79
CA LEU A 191 -5.97 -19.57 0.63
C LEU A 191 -4.51 -19.25 1.00
N PRO A 192 -3.47 -19.98 0.53
CA PRO A 192 -2.08 -19.66 0.85
C PRO A 192 -1.70 -18.23 0.42
N LEU A 193 -2.19 -17.80 -0.74
CA LEU A 193 -1.98 -16.44 -1.23
C LEU A 193 -2.73 -15.41 -0.38
N VAL A 194 -3.96 -15.70 0.05
CA VAL A 194 -4.72 -14.80 0.95
C VAL A 194 -4.02 -14.67 2.31
N LEU A 195 -3.47 -15.76 2.86
CA LEU A 195 -2.68 -15.74 4.10
C LEU A 195 -1.39 -14.92 3.95
N ALA A 196 -0.69 -15.04 2.81
CA ALA A 196 0.47 -14.22 2.50
C ALA A 196 0.13 -12.72 2.37
N ILE A 197 -1.04 -12.39 1.80
CA ILE A 197 -1.55 -11.00 1.80
C ILE A 197 -1.85 -10.55 3.23
N ALA A 198 -2.49 -11.40 4.04
CA ALA A 198 -2.84 -11.11 5.43
C ALA A 198 -1.61 -10.82 6.29
N GLU A 199 -0.47 -11.47 6.02
CA GLU A 199 0.81 -11.25 6.71
C GLU A 199 1.29 -9.78 6.63
N SER A 200 0.86 -9.02 5.61
CA SER A 200 1.12 -7.58 5.51
C SER A 200 0.48 -6.76 6.64
N GLY A 201 -0.52 -7.29 7.34
CA GLY A 201 -1.35 -6.56 8.30
C GLY A 201 -2.34 -5.60 7.64
N CYS A 202 -2.54 -5.74 6.32
CA CYS A 202 -3.46 -4.97 5.50
C CYS A 202 -3.47 -3.46 5.81
N PRO A 203 -2.29 -2.79 5.78
CA PRO A 203 -2.18 -1.38 6.12
C PRO A 203 -3.15 -0.51 5.30
N ILE A 204 -3.68 0.52 5.96
CA ILE A 204 -4.55 1.51 5.35
C ILE A 204 -3.88 2.89 5.46
N GLY A 205 -4.02 3.72 4.42
CA GLY A 205 -3.57 5.11 4.43
C GLY A 205 -4.63 6.06 4.99
N THR A 206 -4.17 7.24 5.42
CA THR A 206 -4.94 8.18 6.24
C THR A 206 -5.35 9.46 5.52
N THR A 207 -4.72 9.86 4.42
CA THR A 207 -4.95 11.20 3.84
C THR A 207 -5.55 11.13 2.43
N ASN A 208 -4.90 10.45 1.48
CA ASN A 208 -5.49 10.23 0.16
C ASN A 208 -6.19 8.85 0.08
N PHE A 209 -6.47 8.33 -1.12
CA PHE A 209 -6.99 6.98 -1.34
C PHE A 209 -5.87 5.93 -1.32
N PRO A 210 -5.57 5.19 -0.23
CA PRO A 210 -4.53 4.15 -0.25
C PRO A 210 -4.92 3.02 -1.22
N SER A 211 -4.40 3.03 -2.44
CA SER A 211 -4.65 1.93 -3.37
C SER A 211 -3.93 0.67 -2.89
N GLN A 212 -4.73 -0.35 -2.61
CA GLN A 212 -4.30 -1.66 -2.13
C GLN A 212 -4.11 -2.56 -3.35
N VAL A 213 -2.90 -2.51 -3.91
CA VAL A 213 -2.56 -3.26 -5.11
C VAL A 213 -1.64 -4.40 -4.73
N MET A 214 -1.93 -5.59 -5.23
CA MET A 214 -1.17 -6.80 -4.98
C MET A 214 -0.70 -7.37 -6.30
N CYS A 215 0.60 -7.66 -6.41
CA CYS A 215 1.16 -8.37 -7.55
C CYS A 215 1.71 -9.72 -7.10
N VAL A 216 1.19 -10.79 -7.70
CA VAL A 216 1.65 -12.16 -7.49
C VAL A 216 2.74 -12.49 -8.52
N SER A 217 3.82 -13.14 -8.10
CA SER A 217 4.86 -13.63 -9.00
C SER A 217 5.31 -15.02 -8.58
N GLY A 218 5.67 -15.85 -9.55
CA GLY A 218 6.03 -17.26 -9.36
C GLY A 218 5.00 -18.26 -9.88
N PRO A 219 5.26 -19.57 -9.73
CA PRO A 219 4.47 -20.64 -10.33
C PRO A 219 2.97 -20.63 -9.98
N ILE A 220 2.60 -20.18 -8.77
CA ILE A 220 1.21 -20.21 -8.32
C ILE A 220 0.26 -19.45 -9.24
N ALA A 221 0.72 -18.38 -9.88
CA ALA A 221 -0.11 -17.59 -10.80
C ALA A 221 -0.69 -18.46 -11.92
N LYS A 222 0.06 -19.45 -12.41
CA LYS A 222 -0.42 -20.42 -13.41
C LYS A 222 -1.22 -21.55 -12.78
N GLU A 223 -0.80 -22.05 -11.63
CA GLU A 223 -1.48 -23.14 -10.90
C GLU A 223 -2.95 -22.79 -10.64
N ILE A 224 -3.22 -21.58 -10.16
CA ILE A 224 -4.58 -21.11 -9.86
C ILE A 224 -5.21 -20.35 -11.04
N LYS A 225 -4.53 -20.27 -12.19
CA LYS A 225 -5.00 -19.65 -13.44
C LYS A 225 -5.39 -18.17 -13.28
N MET A 226 -4.52 -17.38 -12.64
CA MET A 226 -4.64 -15.93 -12.60
C MET A 226 -4.59 -15.33 -14.01
N ASN A 227 -5.34 -14.26 -14.24
CA ASN A 227 -5.23 -13.49 -15.47
C ASN A 227 -3.99 -12.57 -15.40
N THR A 228 -3.01 -12.81 -16.26
CA THR A 228 -1.80 -11.98 -16.43
C THR A 228 -1.79 -11.19 -17.74
N GLY A 229 -2.81 -11.37 -18.60
CA GLY A 229 -2.86 -10.88 -19.97
C GLY A 229 -3.73 -9.63 -20.16
N CYS A 230 -4.41 -9.57 -21.30
CA CYS A 230 -5.30 -8.44 -21.62
C CYS A 230 -6.38 -8.28 -20.54
N GLY A 231 -6.57 -7.04 -20.06
CA GLY A 231 -7.54 -6.73 -19.01
C GLY A 231 -7.21 -7.33 -17.64
N HIS A 232 -5.96 -7.66 -17.33
CA HIS A 232 -5.57 -8.24 -16.01
C HIS A 232 -5.94 -7.40 -14.78
N LEU A 233 -6.06 -6.06 -14.94
CA LEU A 233 -6.56 -5.13 -13.91
C LEU A 233 -8.08 -4.85 -14.04
N GLY A 234 -8.73 -5.47 -15.03
CA GLY A 234 -10.14 -5.28 -15.35
C GLY A 234 -11.06 -6.32 -14.69
N PRO A 235 -12.37 -6.20 -14.92
CA PRO A 235 -13.35 -7.12 -14.37
C PRO A 235 -13.30 -8.50 -15.05
N GLY A 236 -13.93 -9.49 -14.42
CA GLY A 236 -14.26 -10.78 -15.04
C GLY A 236 -13.35 -11.96 -14.68
N SER A 237 -12.21 -11.73 -14.02
CA SER A 237 -11.38 -12.83 -13.52
C SER A 237 -11.98 -13.42 -12.22
N PRO A 238 -12.33 -14.72 -12.20
CA PRO A 238 -12.85 -15.39 -11.00
C PRO A 238 -11.77 -15.70 -9.96
N VAL A 239 -10.52 -15.31 -10.23
CA VAL A 239 -9.35 -15.54 -9.36
C VAL A 239 -8.85 -14.20 -8.83
N ASN A 240 -8.42 -13.31 -9.74
CA ASN A 240 -7.89 -11.99 -9.41
C ASN A 240 -8.87 -11.15 -8.58
N GLY A 241 -10.15 -11.12 -8.98
CA GLY A 241 -11.19 -10.32 -8.33
C GLY A 241 -11.44 -10.74 -6.89
N PRO A 242 -11.84 -12.00 -6.63
CA PRO A 242 -12.04 -12.49 -5.27
C PRO A 242 -10.80 -12.32 -4.37
N ILE A 243 -9.59 -12.64 -4.87
CA ILE A 243 -8.36 -12.47 -4.07
C ILE A 243 -8.13 -11.00 -3.73
N GLY A 244 -8.26 -10.09 -4.69
CA GLY A 244 -8.14 -8.65 -4.43
C GLY A 244 -9.10 -8.16 -3.35
N ARG A 245 -10.35 -8.65 -3.40
CA ARG A 245 -11.41 -8.29 -2.45
C ARG A 245 -11.13 -8.70 -1.01
N THR A 246 -10.34 -9.76 -0.81
CA THR A 246 -9.97 -10.20 0.54
C THR A 246 -9.29 -9.10 1.34
N TYR A 247 -8.47 -8.24 0.72
CA TYR A 247 -7.77 -7.17 1.44
C TYR A 247 -8.76 -6.22 2.13
N GLN A 248 -9.78 -5.72 1.41
CA GLN A 248 -10.73 -4.79 2.02
C GLN A 248 -11.55 -5.46 3.12
N LEU A 249 -11.99 -6.69 2.90
CA LEU A 249 -12.73 -7.44 3.90
C LEU A 249 -11.87 -7.73 5.14
N MET A 250 -10.57 -7.98 4.99
CA MET A 250 -9.62 -8.09 6.11
C MET A 250 -9.43 -6.75 6.81
N ALA A 251 -9.29 -5.65 6.09
CA ALA A 251 -9.21 -4.33 6.69
C ALA A 251 -10.48 -4.02 7.52
N ILE A 252 -11.67 -4.33 7.02
CA ILE A 252 -12.92 -4.09 7.76
C ILE A 252 -12.99 -5.00 9.00
N ASN A 253 -12.87 -6.31 8.81
CA ASN A 253 -13.22 -7.29 9.84
C ASN A 253 -12.06 -7.65 10.78
N LEU A 254 -10.82 -7.67 10.29
CA LEU A 254 -9.64 -8.04 11.07
C LEU A 254 -8.90 -6.82 11.64
N SER A 255 -9.22 -5.61 11.21
CA SER A 255 -8.58 -4.38 11.71
C SER A 255 -9.55 -3.33 12.25
N GLY A 256 -10.85 -3.46 11.99
CA GLY A 256 -11.86 -2.49 12.42
C GLY A 256 -11.90 -1.21 11.57
N ALA A 257 -11.32 -1.23 10.37
CA ALA A 257 -11.21 -0.06 9.52
C ALA A 257 -12.60 0.48 9.13
N THR A 258 -12.87 1.73 9.50
CA THR A 258 -14.12 2.45 9.25
C THR A 258 -13.79 3.85 8.72
N PRO A 259 -14.18 4.18 7.47
CA PRO A 259 -14.04 5.52 6.92
C PRO A 259 -14.58 6.60 7.87
N GLY A 260 -13.84 7.69 8.05
CA GLY A 260 -14.22 8.81 8.93
C GLY A 260 -14.14 8.54 10.44
N VAL A 261 -13.65 7.35 10.85
CA VAL A 261 -13.48 7.01 12.27
C VAL A 261 -12.02 6.65 12.57
N ASN A 262 -11.47 5.65 11.89
CA ASN A 262 -10.06 5.25 12.01
C ASN A 262 -9.40 5.00 10.64
N ARG A 263 -10.12 5.29 9.55
CA ARG A 263 -9.64 5.35 8.17
C ARG A 263 -10.00 6.75 7.61
N MET A 264 -9.04 7.68 7.61
CA MET A 264 -9.31 9.10 7.33
C MET A 264 -9.07 9.55 5.89
N SER A 265 -9.04 8.61 4.94
CA SER A 265 -8.89 8.92 3.52
C SER A 265 -9.89 10.00 3.08
N SER A 266 -9.39 11.16 2.65
CA SER A 266 -10.22 12.27 2.15
C SER A 266 -10.97 11.88 0.86
N HIS A 267 -10.46 10.87 0.15
CA HIS A 267 -11.04 10.34 -1.07
C HIS A 267 -11.04 8.80 -1.03
N GLY A 268 -12.03 8.19 -1.68
CA GLY A 268 -11.99 6.78 -2.08
C GLY A 268 -11.38 6.60 -3.48
N SER A 269 -11.20 5.35 -3.90
CA SER A 269 -10.88 5.00 -5.30
C SER A 269 -11.65 3.73 -5.69
N PRO A 270 -12.13 3.62 -6.95
CA PRO A 270 -12.71 2.37 -7.45
C PRO A 270 -11.76 1.17 -7.29
N LEU A 271 -10.44 1.39 -7.35
CA LEU A 271 -9.42 0.35 -7.08
C LEU A 271 -9.45 -0.12 -5.62
N ASN A 272 -9.85 0.75 -4.70
CA ASN A 272 -9.97 0.41 -3.30
C ASN A 272 -11.23 -0.42 -3.05
N ASN A 273 -12.35 -0.14 -3.72
CA ASN A 273 -13.65 -0.70 -3.34
C ASN A 273 -13.72 -2.24 -3.43
N GLY A 274 -12.98 -2.86 -4.35
CA GLY A 274 -12.91 -4.33 -4.48
C GLY A 274 -11.49 -4.91 -4.30
N GLY A 275 -10.51 -4.08 -3.96
CA GLY A 275 -9.08 -4.41 -4.01
C GLY A 275 -8.57 -4.73 -5.43
N VAL A 276 -7.25 -4.70 -5.62
CA VAL A 276 -6.62 -5.01 -6.92
C VAL A 276 -5.58 -6.09 -6.73
N CYS A 277 -5.83 -7.29 -7.23
CA CYS A 277 -4.83 -8.34 -7.31
C CYS A 277 -4.59 -8.72 -8.77
N PHE A 278 -3.34 -8.83 -9.16
CA PHE A 278 -2.94 -9.33 -10.47
C PHE A 278 -1.67 -10.14 -10.34
N ALA A 279 -1.20 -10.73 -11.45
CA ALA A 279 0.02 -11.49 -11.47
C ALA A 279 0.97 -11.03 -12.58
N GLU A 280 2.27 -11.13 -12.32
CA GLU A 280 3.32 -10.99 -13.30
C GLU A 280 3.23 -12.13 -14.33
N ASN A 281 3.31 -11.78 -15.61
CA ASN A 281 3.48 -12.72 -16.70
C ASN A 281 4.95 -13.15 -16.78
N THR A 282 5.35 -14.10 -15.93
CA THR A 282 6.73 -14.61 -15.88
C THR A 282 7.19 -15.27 -17.18
N ASP A 283 6.26 -15.83 -17.98
CA ASP A 283 6.57 -16.39 -19.31
C ASP A 283 6.78 -15.31 -20.39
N GLY A 284 6.24 -14.11 -20.16
CA GLY A 284 6.39 -12.96 -21.04
C GLY A 284 7.67 -12.16 -20.79
N LEU A 285 8.48 -12.56 -19.81
CA LEU A 285 9.76 -11.90 -19.53
C LEU A 285 10.78 -12.24 -20.63
N PRO A 286 11.63 -11.28 -21.04
CA PRO A 286 12.82 -11.60 -21.82
C PRO A 286 13.65 -12.66 -21.10
N SER A 287 14.25 -13.59 -21.85
CA SER A 287 14.94 -14.77 -21.25
C SER A 287 16.02 -14.45 -20.22
N ALA A 288 16.65 -13.27 -20.30
CA ALA A 288 17.68 -12.81 -19.36
C ALA A 288 17.11 -12.08 -18.13
N TRP A 289 15.83 -11.70 -18.14
CA TRP A 289 15.19 -10.94 -17.07
C TRP A 289 14.67 -11.87 -15.98
N ARG A 290 14.86 -11.43 -14.73
CA ARG A 290 14.36 -12.11 -13.54
C ARG A 290 12.91 -11.73 -13.25
N GLY A 291 12.14 -12.68 -12.73
CA GLY A 291 10.80 -12.41 -12.19
C GLY A 291 10.85 -11.58 -10.92
N LEU A 292 9.72 -10.99 -10.54
CA LEU A 292 9.58 -10.21 -9.31
C LEU A 292 9.94 -11.03 -8.06
N ASN A 293 9.64 -12.33 -8.04
CA ASN A 293 10.07 -13.26 -6.99
C ASN A 293 11.61 -13.31 -6.87
N GLU A 294 12.31 -13.52 -7.99
CA GLU A 294 13.76 -13.59 -8.06
C GLU A 294 14.44 -12.25 -7.73
N GLU A 295 13.89 -11.12 -8.20
CA GLU A 295 14.34 -9.78 -7.83
C GLU A 295 14.16 -9.48 -6.33
N SER A 296 13.24 -10.19 -5.68
CA SER A 296 12.96 -10.04 -4.25
C SER A 296 13.72 -11.04 -3.37
N GLY A 297 14.67 -11.78 -3.96
CA GLY A 297 15.55 -12.72 -3.24
C GLY A 297 15.01 -14.15 -3.10
N PHE A 298 13.88 -14.47 -3.72
CA PHE A 298 13.31 -15.83 -3.75
C PHE A 298 13.82 -16.63 -4.95
N ARG A 299 13.68 -17.94 -4.91
CA ARG A 299 14.00 -18.80 -6.07
C ARG A 299 12.94 -18.68 -7.16
N LYS A 300 13.33 -19.03 -8.38
CA LYS A 300 12.44 -19.05 -9.55
C LYS A 300 11.21 -19.94 -9.38
N ASP A 301 11.33 -21.02 -8.60
CA ASP A 301 10.27 -21.97 -8.29
C ASP A 301 9.42 -21.57 -7.06
N GLU A 302 9.75 -20.45 -6.40
CA GLU A 302 8.98 -19.93 -5.27
C GLU A 302 7.95 -18.88 -5.72
N SER A 303 6.81 -18.87 -5.03
CA SER A 303 5.71 -17.95 -5.25
C SER A 303 5.64 -16.88 -4.17
N VAL A 304 5.45 -15.64 -4.58
CA VAL A 304 5.38 -14.48 -3.69
C VAL A 304 4.25 -13.55 -4.05
N VAL A 305 3.84 -12.72 -3.09
CA VAL A 305 2.96 -11.58 -3.31
C VAL A 305 3.60 -10.29 -2.83
N MET A 306 3.73 -9.32 -3.73
CA MET A 306 4.08 -7.95 -3.40
C MET A 306 2.81 -7.19 -3.03
N VAL A 307 2.75 -6.68 -1.80
CA VAL A 307 1.60 -5.94 -1.27
C VAL A 307 1.94 -4.45 -1.24
N MET A 308 1.37 -3.68 -2.16
CA MET A 308 1.66 -2.26 -2.36
C MET A 308 0.64 -1.41 -1.58
N SER A 309 1.07 -0.78 -0.49
CA SER A 309 0.18 -0.10 0.47
C SER A 309 0.25 1.42 0.47
N GLY A 310 0.97 2.03 -0.48
CA GLY A 310 1.25 3.47 -0.49
C GLY A 310 1.02 4.19 -1.82
N ILE A 311 0.47 3.51 -2.83
CA ILE A 311 0.35 4.05 -4.20
C ILE A 311 -0.46 5.35 -4.21
N GLY A 312 -1.56 5.42 -3.46
CA GLY A 312 -2.36 6.63 -3.39
C GLY A 312 -1.69 7.84 -2.72
N ASN A 313 -0.75 7.60 -1.81
CA ASN A 313 -0.06 8.67 -1.09
C ASN A 313 0.91 9.43 -2.01
N HIS A 314 1.22 8.84 -3.16
CA HIS A 314 2.28 9.27 -4.08
C HIS A 314 1.72 9.61 -5.49
N GLY A 315 0.41 9.84 -5.64
CA GLY A 315 -0.18 10.19 -6.95
C GLY A 315 -0.92 9.07 -7.68
N GLY A 316 -1.11 7.90 -7.06
CA GLY A 316 -2.06 6.90 -7.51
C GLY A 316 -1.61 6.05 -8.70
N MET A 317 -2.59 5.53 -9.43
CA MET A 317 -2.40 4.77 -10.67
C MET A 317 -2.61 5.70 -11.86
N LEU A 318 -1.59 5.81 -12.72
CA LEU A 318 -1.63 6.59 -13.95
C LEU A 318 -1.61 5.65 -15.15
N GLY A 319 -2.38 6.00 -16.18
CA GLY A 319 -2.41 5.31 -17.46
C GLY A 319 -1.98 6.27 -18.55
N HIS A 320 -0.68 6.49 -18.72
CA HIS A 320 -0.20 7.30 -19.83
C HIS A 320 -0.36 6.53 -21.14
N GLN A 321 -1.18 7.07 -22.03
CA GLN A 321 -1.30 6.58 -23.40
C GLN A 321 -0.31 7.35 -24.28
N PHE A 322 0.54 6.63 -24.99
CA PHE A 322 1.28 7.17 -26.12
C PHE A 322 0.45 6.90 -27.38
N SER A 323 0.44 7.83 -28.34
CA SER A 323 -0.06 7.47 -29.67
C SER A 323 0.76 6.26 -30.16
N PRO A 324 0.16 5.27 -30.85
CA PRO A 324 0.91 4.10 -31.33
C PRO A 324 2.16 4.49 -32.14
N GLY A 325 2.10 5.58 -32.91
CA GLY A 325 3.25 6.14 -33.64
C GLY A 325 4.33 6.78 -32.76
N GLY A 326 4.02 7.15 -31.52
CA GLY A 326 4.96 7.65 -30.52
C GLY A 326 5.85 6.54 -29.99
N TYR A 327 5.25 5.44 -29.50
CA TYR A 327 6.00 4.28 -28.99
C TYR A 327 6.76 3.54 -30.09
N ARG A 328 6.18 3.42 -31.30
CA ARG A 328 6.82 2.78 -32.47
C ARG A 328 8.17 3.39 -32.88
N ALA A 329 8.47 4.62 -32.44
CA ALA A 329 9.80 5.20 -32.62
C ALA A 329 10.88 4.36 -31.91
N THR A 330 10.58 3.80 -30.74
CA THR A 330 11.44 2.88 -29.99
C THR A 330 11.69 1.57 -30.74
N GLN A 331 10.67 1.05 -31.46
CA GLN A 331 10.69 -0.29 -32.05
C GLN A 331 11.41 -0.39 -33.41
N LYS A 332 11.19 0.56 -34.32
CA LYS A 332 11.50 0.36 -35.74
C LYS A 332 12.72 1.13 -36.22
N SER A 333 12.57 2.44 -36.35
CA SER A 333 13.55 3.27 -37.05
C SER A 333 13.88 4.56 -36.31
N GLY A 334 13.44 4.75 -35.05
CA GLY A 334 13.56 6.05 -34.39
C GLY A 334 12.73 7.14 -35.08
N HIS A 335 11.73 6.79 -35.90
CA HIS A 335 10.88 7.76 -36.59
C HIS A 335 9.54 7.89 -35.87
N GLY A 336 9.27 9.06 -35.29
CA GLY A 336 8.00 9.35 -34.62
C GLY A 336 7.91 10.82 -34.20
N GLY A 337 6.77 11.21 -33.64
CA GLY A 337 6.58 12.56 -33.10
C GLY A 337 7.50 12.85 -31.91
N ILE A 338 7.70 11.86 -31.04
CA ILE A 338 8.59 11.95 -29.86
C ILE A 338 10.05 12.09 -30.29
N ALA A 339 10.53 11.20 -31.16
CA ALA A 339 11.91 11.26 -31.67
C ALA A 339 12.25 12.59 -32.37
N ARG A 340 11.28 13.21 -33.06
CA ARG A 340 11.45 14.56 -33.64
C ARG A 340 11.52 15.65 -32.58
N ARG A 341 10.72 15.56 -31.51
CA ARG A 341 10.73 16.52 -30.40
C ARG A 341 12.06 16.50 -29.64
N LEU A 342 12.65 15.32 -29.48
CA LEU A 342 13.89 15.10 -28.75
C LEU A 342 15.15 15.20 -29.63
N ASP A 343 15.02 15.53 -30.92
CA ASP A 343 16.11 15.60 -31.90
C ASP A 343 16.97 14.32 -32.04
N VAL A 344 16.31 13.16 -31.97
CA VAL A 344 16.92 11.81 -32.00
C VAL A 344 16.31 10.94 -33.11
N LYS A 345 15.76 11.59 -34.15
CA LYS A 345 15.15 10.89 -35.27
C LYS A 345 16.15 9.94 -35.93
N GLY A 346 15.75 8.68 -36.14
CA GLY A 346 16.64 7.66 -36.71
C GLY A 346 17.36 6.80 -35.66
N GLN A 347 17.29 7.18 -34.38
CA GLN A 347 18.01 6.51 -33.30
C GLN A 347 17.01 5.79 -32.38
N PRO A 348 16.97 4.45 -32.36
CA PRO A 348 16.24 3.70 -31.35
C PRO A 348 16.87 3.90 -29.95
N GLY A 349 16.06 3.83 -28.90
CA GLY A 349 16.57 3.96 -27.53
C GLY A 349 15.50 4.26 -26.49
N PRO A 350 15.84 4.14 -25.20
CA PRO A 350 14.92 4.40 -24.07
C PRO A 350 14.40 5.84 -24.06
N HIS A 351 15.12 6.77 -24.69
CA HIS A 351 14.71 8.16 -24.85
C HIS A 351 13.38 8.33 -25.61
N ASN A 352 13.01 7.38 -26.48
CA ASN A 352 11.77 7.44 -27.26
C ASN A 352 10.50 7.07 -26.44
N TRP A 353 10.67 6.69 -25.17
CA TRP A 353 9.56 6.35 -24.29
C TRP A 353 9.80 6.81 -22.84
N LEU A 354 10.85 6.31 -22.20
CA LEU A 354 11.10 6.55 -20.77
C LEU A 354 11.44 8.03 -20.51
N GLU A 355 12.31 8.66 -21.30
CA GLU A 355 12.61 10.10 -21.16
C GLU A 355 11.41 11.00 -21.45
N TYR A 356 10.44 10.51 -22.23
CA TYR A 356 9.19 11.22 -22.45
C TYR A 356 8.23 11.09 -21.27
N LEU A 357 8.20 9.92 -20.62
CA LEU A 357 7.30 9.59 -19.52
C LEU A 357 7.71 10.25 -18.19
N PHE A 358 8.98 10.11 -17.81
CA PHE A 358 9.44 10.48 -16.45
C PHE A 358 9.30 11.96 -16.08
N PRO A 359 9.52 12.94 -16.97
CA PRO A 359 9.29 14.35 -16.62
C PRO A 359 7.85 14.62 -16.15
N ALA A 360 6.86 13.93 -16.72
CA ALA A 360 5.47 14.04 -16.27
C ALA A 360 5.27 13.37 -14.91
N LEU A 361 5.82 12.16 -14.72
CA LEU A 361 5.74 11.42 -13.45
C LEU A 361 6.38 12.19 -12.28
N TRP A 362 7.52 12.85 -12.52
CA TRP A 362 8.25 13.59 -11.50
C TRP A 362 7.89 15.07 -11.41
N SER A 363 6.91 15.54 -12.17
CA SER A 363 6.52 16.96 -12.18
C SER A 363 5.99 17.44 -10.83
N THR A 364 5.38 16.55 -10.05
CA THR A 364 4.74 16.88 -8.76
C THR A 364 5.25 16.05 -7.60
N MET A 365 6.09 15.05 -7.86
CA MET A 365 6.54 14.10 -6.83
C MET A 365 7.89 13.48 -7.13
N GLU A 366 8.71 13.28 -6.10
CA GLU A 366 9.92 12.47 -6.13
C GLU A 366 9.66 10.97 -5.87
N GLY A 367 10.71 10.16 -6.03
CA GLY A 367 10.69 8.74 -5.72
C GLY A 367 10.46 7.82 -6.91
N GLY A 368 10.58 6.53 -6.62
CA GLY A 368 10.47 5.45 -7.58
C GLY A 368 9.04 5.21 -8.06
N TRP A 369 8.93 4.61 -9.25
CA TRP A 369 7.66 4.20 -9.83
C TRP A 369 7.67 2.70 -10.13
N ILE A 370 6.50 2.06 -9.98
CA ILE A 370 6.25 0.72 -10.47
C ILE A 370 5.66 0.84 -11.88
N LEU A 371 6.36 0.32 -12.88
CA LEU A 371 5.94 0.29 -14.26
C LEU A 371 5.39 -1.09 -14.59
N ILE A 372 4.07 -1.19 -14.79
CA ILE A 372 3.43 -2.39 -15.32
C ILE A 372 3.43 -2.27 -16.84
N MET A 373 4.29 -3.04 -17.50
CA MET A 373 4.44 -3.01 -18.96
C MET A 373 4.09 -4.35 -19.58
N VAL A 374 3.58 -4.30 -20.81
CA VAL A 374 3.26 -5.52 -21.55
C VAL A 374 4.55 -6.26 -21.97
N PRO A 375 4.50 -7.59 -22.19
CA PRO A 375 5.66 -8.40 -22.58
C PRO A 375 6.49 -7.83 -23.73
N GLU A 376 5.80 -7.34 -24.76
CA GLU A 376 6.44 -6.76 -25.95
C GLU A 376 7.33 -5.56 -25.60
N MET A 377 6.91 -4.71 -24.64
CA MET A 377 7.71 -3.56 -24.21
C MET A 377 8.99 -3.97 -23.47
N ALA A 378 8.91 -5.03 -22.66
CA ALA A 378 10.09 -5.60 -22.01
C ALA A 378 11.05 -6.20 -23.05
N GLN A 379 10.52 -6.87 -24.07
CA GLN A 379 11.33 -7.40 -25.17
C GLN A 379 12.05 -6.29 -25.94
N HIS A 380 11.38 -5.17 -26.25
CA HIS A 380 12.05 -4.04 -26.91
C HIS A 380 13.18 -3.45 -26.07
N LEU A 381 13.01 -3.34 -24.74
CA LEU A 381 14.08 -2.88 -23.86
C LEU A 381 15.28 -3.84 -23.91
N ASN A 382 15.02 -5.15 -23.92
CA ASN A 382 16.06 -6.16 -24.10
C ASN A 382 16.76 -6.05 -25.47
N ASP A 383 16.02 -5.82 -26.54
CA ASP A 383 16.54 -5.75 -27.91
C ASP A 383 17.43 -4.51 -28.12
N ILE A 384 17.11 -3.39 -27.46
CA ILE A 384 17.94 -2.17 -27.50
C ILE A 384 19.10 -2.18 -26.49
N GLY A 385 19.26 -3.26 -25.72
CA GLY A 385 20.48 -3.51 -24.94
C GLY A 385 20.29 -3.75 -23.45
N PHE A 386 19.10 -3.54 -22.87
CA PHE A 386 18.87 -3.75 -21.43
C PHE A 386 18.70 -5.24 -21.10
N LYS A 387 19.78 -5.90 -20.67
CA LYS A 387 19.79 -7.35 -20.42
C LYS A 387 19.23 -7.76 -19.07
N SER A 388 18.89 -6.79 -18.22
CA SER A 388 18.18 -7.01 -16.97
C SER A 388 17.27 -5.83 -16.62
N LYS A 389 16.30 -6.06 -15.73
CA LYS A 389 15.53 -4.98 -15.11
C LYS A 389 16.43 -4.01 -14.31
N ASP A 390 17.49 -4.54 -13.67
CA ASP A 390 18.47 -3.75 -12.91
C ASP A 390 19.17 -2.68 -13.77
N GLU A 391 19.50 -3.00 -15.03
CA GLU A 391 20.07 -2.01 -15.95
C GLU A 391 19.07 -0.90 -16.32
N VAL A 392 17.77 -1.23 -16.39
CA VAL A 392 16.71 -0.23 -16.61
C VAL A 392 16.56 0.65 -15.37
N TYR A 393 16.55 0.05 -14.16
CA TYR A 393 16.50 0.79 -12.90
C TYR A 393 17.67 1.75 -12.74
N GLU A 394 18.88 1.31 -13.05
CA GLU A 394 20.09 2.13 -13.03
C GLU A 394 19.99 3.30 -14.02
N TRP A 395 19.45 3.04 -15.20
CA TRP A 395 19.19 4.09 -16.18
C TRP A 395 18.18 5.13 -15.66
N ILE A 396 17.08 4.68 -15.03
CA ILE A 396 16.07 5.57 -14.43
C ILE A 396 16.70 6.44 -13.34
N TYR A 397 17.46 5.82 -12.44
CA TYR A 397 18.18 6.51 -11.37
C TYR A 397 19.11 7.60 -11.92
N ARG A 398 19.95 7.27 -12.91
CA ARG A 398 20.85 8.25 -13.54
C ARG A 398 20.12 9.41 -14.21
N LYS A 399 18.95 9.15 -14.79
CA LYS A 399 18.11 10.20 -15.41
C LYS A 399 17.33 11.03 -14.40
N SER A 400 17.26 10.59 -13.16
CA SER A 400 16.51 11.27 -12.10
C SER A 400 17.24 12.47 -11.49
N PHE A 401 18.51 12.70 -11.83
CA PHE A 401 19.28 13.79 -11.23
C PHE A 401 18.82 15.16 -11.69
N GLU A 402 18.56 16.05 -10.73
CA GLU A 402 18.20 17.45 -10.97
C GLU A 402 18.91 18.40 -10.00
N PRO A 403 19.03 19.71 -10.33
CA PRO A 403 19.59 20.69 -9.41
C PRO A 403 18.81 20.79 -8.09
N VAL A 404 19.52 20.94 -6.97
CA VAL A 404 18.93 21.14 -5.62
C VAL A 404 17.88 22.25 -5.61
N LYS A 405 18.10 23.35 -6.35
CA LYS A 405 17.11 24.44 -6.45
C LYS A 405 15.75 24.01 -7.03
N ASN A 406 15.73 23.00 -7.89
CA ASN A 406 14.49 22.44 -8.43
C ASN A 406 13.88 21.46 -7.43
N TYR A 407 14.71 20.58 -6.86
CA TYR A 407 14.30 19.59 -5.87
C TYR A 407 13.64 20.21 -4.63
N LYS A 408 14.13 21.38 -4.19
CA LYS A 408 13.56 22.17 -3.09
C LYS A 408 12.13 22.66 -3.31
N ASN A 409 11.64 22.70 -4.55
CA ASN A 409 10.28 23.12 -4.85
C ASN A 409 9.25 21.98 -4.72
N ARG A 410 9.68 20.78 -4.32
CA ARG A 410 8.81 19.61 -4.11
C ARG A 410 8.24 19.61 -2.69
N SER A 411 7.08 18.95 -2.51
CA SER A 411 6.35 18.99 -1.24
C SER A 411 6.85 18.02 -0.17
N TRP A 412 7.37 16.86 -0.57
CA TRP A 412 7.72 15.76 0.33
C TRP A 412 9.18 15.71 0.80
N PRO A 413 10.17 16.33 0.12
CA PRO A 413 11.56 16.26 0.57
C PRO A 413 11.81 16.80 1.98
N ASP A 414 10.99 17.71 2.49
CA ASP A 414 11.14 18.19 3.86
C ASP A 414 11.11 17.03 4.87
N LEU A 415 10.23 16.04 4.66
CA LEU A 415 10.16 14.84 5.50
C LEU A 415 11.38 13.93 5.29
N THR A 416 11.70 13.58 4.04
CA THR A 416 12.75 12.59 3.73
C THR A 416 14.17 13.12 3.99
N THR A 417 14.34 14.43 3.99
CA THR A 417 15.61 15.11 4.29
C THR A 417 15.73 15.57 5.74
N ASN A 418 14.75 15.27 6.60
CA ASN A 418 14.68 15.71 7.98
C ASN A 418 14.82 17.25 8.09
N GLY A 419 13.91 17.98 7.43
CA GLY A 419 13.93 19.44 7.37
C GLY A 419 15.24 19.99 6.79
N TRP A 420 15.79 19.33 5.76
CA TRP A 420 17.06 19.68 5.11
C TRP A 420 18.30 19.58 6.02
N MET A 421 18.16 18.98 7.20
CA MET A 421 19.23 18.77 8.17
C MET A 421 19.86 17.37 8.04
N GLY A 422 19.27 16.46 7.28
CA GLY A 422 19.86 15.16 6.97
C GLY A 422 21.13 15.27 6.13
N ILE A 423 21.87 14.17 6.04
CA ILE A 423 23.01 14.03 5.15
C ILE A 423 22.51 13.52 3.80
N GLU A 424 22.84 14.22 2.72
CA GLU A 424 22.56 13.79 1.36
C GLU A 424 23.60 12.72 0.96
N LYS A 425 23.12 11.59 0.45
CA LYS A 425 23.90 10.35 0.31
C LYS A 425 25.06 10.49 -0.67
N THR A 426 24.89 11.23 -1.77
CA THR A 426 25.88 11.31 -2.86
C THR A 426 27.00 12.31 -2.58
N SER A 427 26.73 13.36 -1.81
CA SER A 427 27.68 14.39 -1.40
C SER A 427 28.36 14.11 -0.06
N GLY A 428 27.70 13.35 0.83
CA GLY A 428 28.12 13.19 2.22
C GLY A 428 27.99 14.46 3.07
N LYS A 429 27.29 15.48 2.58
CA LYS A 429 27.08 16.77 3.26
C LYS A 429 25.64 16.95 3.68
N HIS A 430 25.38 17.91 4.57
CA HIS A 430 24.01 18.28 4.89
C HIS A 430 23.32 18.90 3.68
N TRP A 431 22.03 18.59 3.47
CA TRP A 431 21.24 19.12 2.37
C TRP A 431 21.27 20.66 2.28
N LYS A 432 21.23 21.34 3.43
CA LYS A 432 21.32 22.81 3.52
C LYS A 432 22.65 23.40 3.04
N GLU A 433 23.71 22.62 2.98
CA GLU A 433 25.07 23.05 2.59
C GLU A 433 25.34 22.84 1.10
N LEU A 434 24.42 22.18 0.39
CA LEU A 434 24.59 21.89 -1.02
C LEU A 434 24.40 23.16 -1.88
N PRO A 435 25.30 23.40 -2.85
CA PRO A 435 25.09 24.40 -3.89
C PRO A 435 23.76 24.19 -4.62
N GLU A 436 23.13 25.28 -5.05
CA GLU A 436 21.83 25.22 -5.75
C GLU A 436 21.86 24.45 -7.08
N ASP A 437 23.03 24.41 -7.73
CA ASP A 437 23.30 23.70 -8.98
C ASP A 437 23.84 22.28 -8.77
N TYR A 438 24.10 21.87 -7.52
CA TYR A 438 24.46 20.49 -7.21
C TYR A 438 23.33 19.55 -7.64
N LEU A 439 23.68 18.45 -8.28
CA LEU A 439 22.70 17.49 -8.78
C LEU A 439 22.39 16.45 -7.71
N VAL A 440 21.12 16.32 -7.36
CA VAL A 440 20.59 15.32 -6.43
C VAL A 440 19.61 14.41 -7.16
N PRO A 441 19.54 13.13 -6.79
CA PRO A 441 18.64 12.20 -7.47
C PRO A 441 17.21 12.36 -6.96
N VAL A 442 16.24 12.40 -7.88
CA VAL A 442 14.81 12.37 -7.56
C VAL A 442 14.38 10.97 -7.08
N VAL A 443 15.08 9.92 -7.50
CA VAL A 443 14.89 8.54 -6.99
C VAL A 443 16.08 8.20 -6.11
N SER A 444 15.86 7.78 -4.87
CA SER A 444 16.94 7.63 -3.88
C SER A 444 17.97 6.53 -4.21
N GLU A 445 17.54 5.49 -4.92
CA GLU A 445 18.38 4.40 -5.42
C GLU A 445 17.72 3.67 -6.61
N PRO A 446 18.47 2.94 -7.46
CA PRO A 446 17.91 2.24 -8.62
C PRO A 446 16.70 1.36 -8.28
N THR A 447 16.83 0.52 -7.25
CA THR A 447 15.82 -0.47 -6.86
C THR A 447 14.56 0.14 -6.22
N GLU A 448 14.52 1.44 -6.00
CA GLU A 448 13.28 2.10 -5.60
C GLU A 448 12.23 2.03 -6.71
N SER A 449 12.66 2.03 -7.98
CA SER A 449 11.77 1.74 -9.11
C SER A 449 11.56 0.23 -9.29
N CYS A 450 10.45 -0.15 -9.92
CA CYS A 450 10.11 -1.55 -10.15
C CYS A 450 9.48 -1.73 -11.53
N ILE A 451 9.80 -2.83 -12.22
CA ILE A 451 9.18 -3.21 -13.47
C ILE A 451 8.47 -4.53 -13.26
N ILE A 452 7.18 -4.55 -13.58
CA ILE A 452 6.34 -5.74 -13.56
C ILE A 452 5.85 -5.97 -14.98
N VAL A 453 6.06 -7.17 -15.51
CA VAL A 453 5.60 -7.51 -16.86
C VAL A 453 4.23 -8.17 -16.77
N ALA A 454 3.19 -7.52 -17.29
CA ALA A 454 1.82 -8.04 -17.33
C ALA A 454 1.01 -7.26 -18.38
N GLY A 455 -0.10 -7.81 -18.86
CA GLY A 455 -0.98 -7.14 -19.82
C GLY A 455 -1.04 -7.77 -21.21
N GLY A 456 -1.83 -7.14 -22.08
CA GLY A 456 -2.13 -7.59 -23.45
C GLY A 456 -1.11 -7.11 -24.49
N GLN A 457 -1.44 -7.23 -25.77
CA GLN A 457 -0.47 -7.02 -26.86
C GLN A 457 -0.23 -5.56 -27.29
N GLU A 458 -1.11 -4.63 -26.91
CA GLU A 458 -0.91 -3.20 -27.22
C GLU A 458 0.15 -2.58 -26.29
N GLU A 459 1.08 -1.80 -26.84
CA GLU A 459 2.23 -1.25 -26.10
C GLU A 459 1.84 -0.09 -25.18
N ALA A 460 1.14 -0.45 -24.11
CA ALA A 460 0.72 0.42 -23.03
C ALA A 460 1.45 0.08 -21.74
N CYS A 461 1.67 1.10 -20.91
CA CYS A 461 2.25 0.96 -19.59
C CYS A 461 1.31 1.62 -18.58
N VAL A 462 1.08 0.95 -17.46
CA VAL A 462 0.42 1.52 -16.27
C VAL A 462 1.50 1.87 -15.26
N GLN A 463 1.43 3.05 -14.66
CA GLN A 463 2.39 3.51 -13.66
C GLN A 463 1.71 3.57 -12.30
N LEU A 464 2.31 2.92 -11.30
CA LEU A 464 1.91 3.06 -9.90
C LEU A 464 3.01 3.83 -9.18
N SER A 465 2.64 4.85 -8.44
CA SER A 465 3.61 5.63 -7.69
C SER A 465 4.03 4.94 -6.38
N GLY A 466 5.12 5.43 -5.79
CA GLY A 466 5.63 4.98 -4.49
C GLY A 466 6.62 3.82 -4.54
N GLY A 467 6.93 3.30 -5.73
CA GLY A 467 8.03 2.37 -5.96
C GLY A 467 8.02 1.12 -5.06
N ARG A 468 9.20 0.57 -4.78
CA ARG A 468 9.38 -0.58 -3.87
C ARG A 468 9.30 -0.21 -2.38
N PHE A 469 9.49 1.07 -2.03
CA PHE A 469 9.59 1.52 -0.63
C PHE A 469 8.37 1.14 0.22
N ASN A 470 7.17 1.15 -0.36
CA ASN A 470 5.91 0.76 0.29
C ASN A 470 5.28 -0.51 -0.32
N ALA A 471 6.11 -1.44 -0.81
CA ALA A 471 5.67 -2.65 -1.49
C ALA A 471 6.38 -3.93 -0.97
N PRO A 472 6.19 -4.30 0.31
CA PRO A 472 6.78 -5.53 0.87
C PRO A 472 6.33 -6.79 0.12
N VAL A 473 7.21 -7.79 0.09
CA VAL A 473 7.02 -9.06 -0.64
C VAL A 473 6.97 -10.23 0.32
N PHE A 474 5.87 -10.99 0.32
CA PHE A 474 5.60 -12.11 1.23
C PHE A 474 5.66 -13.45 0.49
N SER A 475 6.18 -14.48 1.16
CA SER A 475 6.21 -15.84 0.64
C SER A 475 4.80 -16.44 0.68
N ILE A 476 4.32 -16.93 -0.46
CA ILE A 476 3.06 -17.67 -0.54
C ILE A 476 3.29 -19.13 -0.13
N ASP A 477 4.45 -19.67 -0.47
CA ASP A 477 4.78 -21.08 -0.19
C ASP A 477 4.95 -21.36 1.30
N ALA A 478 5.24 -20.33 2.10
CA ALA A 478 5.27 -20.40 3.56
C ALA A 478 3.89 -20.69 4.17
N TRP A 479 2.80 -20.55 3.42
CA TRP A 479 1.42 -20.74 3.87
C TRP A 479 0.71 -21.91 3.19
N ARG A 480 1.42 -22.75 2.44
CA ARG A 480 0.85 -23.89 1.70
C ARG A 480 0.44 -25.06 2.58
#